data_AF-A0A7C4GKC3-F1
#
_entry.id   AF-A0A7C4GKC3-F1
#
_cell.length_a   1.000
_cell.length_b   1.000
_cell.length_c   1.000
_cell.angle_alpha   90.00
_cell.angle_beta   90.00
_cell.angle_gamma   90.00
#
_symmetry.space_group_name_H-M   'P 1'
#
loop_
_entity.id
_entity.type
_entity.pdbx_description
1 polymer ?
#
loop_
_entity_poly.entity_id
_entity_poly.type
_entity_poly.pdbx_seq_one_letter_code
_entity_poly.pdbx_strand_id
1 'polypeptide(L)'
;MSIGERALKYIFKTEKVFTRLEMADKPVSIDIGSVKRVIDEAKRYFEDAKYYWERKEYEVSLASIAYCEGLLDALRMLGLIKFEW
;
A
#
# COMPACT_ATOMS: atom_id res chain seq x y z
N MET A 1 15.48 -15.13 -9.08
CA MET A 1 14.49 -14.26 -9.75
C MET A 1 14.97 -12.83 -9.61
N SER A 2 15.22 -12.12 -10.71
CA SER A 2 15.66 -10.73 -10.73
C SER A 2 14.54 -9.78 -10.24
N ILE A 3 14.87 -8.52 -9.96
CA ILE A 3 13.87 -7.50 -9.62
C ILE A 3 12.85 -7.31 -10.76
N GLY A 4 13.30 -7.34 -12.01
CA GLY A 4 12.42 -7.25 -13.18
C GLY A 4 11.45 -8.42 -13.25
N GLU A 5 11.92 -9.65 -13.02
CA GLU A 5 11.04 -10.83 -12.99
C GLU A 5 10.04 -10.79 -11.82
N ARG A 6 10.47 -10.26 -10.65
CA ARG A 6 9.57 -10.01 -9.52
C ARG A 6 8.49 -9.01 -9.90
N ALA A 7 8.87 -7.86 -10.46
CA ALA A 7 7.94 -6.82 -10.86
C ALA A 7 6.91 -7.34 -11.88
N LEU A 8 7.37 -8.03 -12.94
CA LEU A 8 6.48 -8.66 -13.92
C LEU A 8 5.51 -9.65 -13.26
N LYS A 9 5.99 -10.49 -12.33
CA LYS A 9 5.12 -11.42 -11.59
C LYS A 9 4.01 -10.70 -10.82
N TYR A 10 4.31 -9.58 -10.17
CA TYR A 10 3.30 -8.79 -9.45
C TYR A 10 2.36 -8.08 -10.43
N ILE A 11 2.85 -7.53 -11.53
CA ILE A 11 2.01 -6.92 -12.59
C ILE A 11 0.99 -7.93 -13.12
N PHE A 12 1.43 -9.11 -13.56
CA PHE A 12 0.53 -10.14 -14.09
C PHE A 12 -0.48 -10.65 -13.04
N LYS A 13 -0.09 -10.69 -11.77
CA LYS A 13 -1.02 -11.03 -10.69
C LYS A 13 -2.09 -9.96 -10.52
N THR A 14 -1.70 -8.69 -10.52
CA THR A 14 -2.61 -7.56 -10.36
C THR A 14 -3.52 -7.38 -11.57
N GLU A 15 -3.04 -7.61 -12.79
CA GLU A 15 -3.89 -7.64 -14.00
C GLU A 15 -5.04 -8.64 -13.85
N LYS A 16 -4.75 -9.84 -13.34
CA LYS A 16 -5.79 -10.85 -13.09
C LYS A 16 -6.81 -10.40 -12.05
N VAL A 17 -6.39 -9.63 -11.03
CA VAL A 17 -7.33 -9.04 -10.06
C VAL A 17 -8.27 -8.08 -10.76
N PHE A 18 -7.77 -7.19 -11.62
CA PHE A 18 -8.62 -6.26 -12.37
C PHE A 18 -9.66 -6.94 -13.26
N THR A 19 -9.36 -8.13 -13.81
CA THR A 19 -10.36 -8.87 -14.61
C THR A 19 -11.55 -9.42 -13.82
N ARG A 20 -11.46 -9.46 -12.49
CA ARG A 20 -12.46 -10.06 -11.58
C ARG A 20 -12.83 -9.11 -10.45
N LEU A 21 -12.55 -7.83 -10.61
CA LEU A 21 -12.80 -6.83 -9.59
C LEU A 21 -14.30 -6.57 -9.51
N GLU A 22 -14.87 -6.72 -8.32
CA GLU A 22 -16.28 -6.49 -8.05
C GLU A 22 -16.42 -5.41 -6.99
N MET A 23 -17.38 -4.50 -7.19
CA MET A 23 -17.73 -3.49 -6.19
C MET A 23 -18.54 -4.16 -5.07
N ALA A 24 -18.42 -3.66 -3.84
CA ALA A 24 -19.26 -4.15 -2.75
C ALA A 24 -20.75 -3.84 -3.04
N ASP A 25 -21.61 -4.86 -3.01
CA ASP A 25 -23.04 -4.74 -3.31
C ASP A 25 -23.85 -3.91 -2.30
N LYS A 26 -23.27 -3.65 -1.12
CA LYS A 26 -23.94 -2.97 -0.02
C LYS A 26 -23.24 -1.67 0.36
N PRO A 27 -23.97 -0.66 0.86
CA PRO A 27 -23.36 0.52 1.45
C PRO A 27 -22.39 0.10 2.55
N VAL A 28 -21.09 0.39 2.35
CA VAL A 28 -20.05 0.13 3.35
C VAL A 28 -19.93 1.37 4.22
N SER A 29 -20.25 1.26 5.51
CA SER A 29 -19.82 2.27 6.48
C SER A 29 -18.37 1.99 6.87
N ILE A 30 -17.51 2.99 6.73
CA ILE A 30 -16.11 2.91 7.18
C ILE A 30 -16.06 3.43 8.62
N ASP A 31 -15.75 2.54 9.57
CA ASP A 31 -15.55 2.95 10.96
C ASP A 31 -14.14 3.52 11.19
N ILE A 32 -14.02 4.39 12.19
CA ILE A 32 -12.75 5.02 12.58
C ILE A 32 -11.67 3.99 12.95
N GLY A 33 -12.07 2.85 13.53
CA GLY A 33 -11.14 1.77 13.86
C GLY A 33 -10.51 1.16 12.60
N SER A 34 -11.27 0.98 11.53
CA SER A 34 -10.75 0.54 10.23
C SER A 34 -9.75 1.52 9.64
N VAL A 35 -10.04 2.82 9.70
CA VAL A 35 -9.11 3.88 9.25
C VAL A 35 -7.80 3.82 10.06
N LYS A 36 -7.90 3.72 11.40
CA LYS A 36 -6.73 3.61 12.28
C LYS A 36 -5.87 2.40 11.96
N ARG A 37 -6.47 1.24 11.68
CA ARG A 37 -5.72 0.03 11.30
C ARG A 37 -4.91 0.24 10.02
N VAL A 38 -5.47 0.91 9.01
CA VAL A 38 -4.75 1.22 7.77
C VAL A 38 -3.60 2.21 8.02
N ILE A 39 -3.81 3.22 8.87
CA ILE A 39 -2.75 4.17 9.26
C ILE A 39 -1.63 3.44 10.02
N ASP A 40 -1.97 2.54 10.93
CA ASP A 40 -0.97 1.79 11.69
C ASP A 40 -0.20 0.83 10.78
N GLU A 41 -0.84 0.25 9.76
CA GLU A 41 -0.13 -0.52 8.73
C GLU A 41 0.82 0.37 7.91
N ALA A 42 0.38 1.55 7.48
CA ALA A 42 1.24 2.51 6.79
C ALA A 42 2.49 2.86 7.64
N LYS A 43 2.32 3.10 8.95
CA LYS A 43 3.46 3.34 9.87
C LYS A 43 4.42 2.16 9.93
N ARG A 44 3.92 0.92 9.95
CA ARG A 44 4.78 -0.28 9.94
C ARG A 44 5.64 -0.33 8.67
N TYR A 45 5.05 -0.06 7.51
CA TYR A 45 5.80 0.01 6.26
C TYR A 45 6.78 1.19 6.19
N PHE A 46 6.50 2.30 6.88
CA PHE A 46 7.44 3.40 7.06
C PHE A 46 8.66 2.97 7.91
N GLU A 47 8.46 2.21 8.99
CA GLU A 47 9.55 1.62 9.76
C GLU A 47 10.33 0.59 8.95
N ASP A 48 9.64 -0.27 8.18
CA ASP A 48 10.29 -1.25 7.29
C ASP A 48 11.16 -0.54 6.23
N ALA A 49 10.67 0.55 5.64
CA ALA A 49 11.42 1.32 4.66
C ALA A 49 12.75 1.83 5.23
N LYS A 50 12.73 2.38 6.45
CA LYS A 50 13.93 2.83 7.16
C LYS A 50 14.86 1.66 7.48
N TYR A 51 14.32 0.56 8.00
CA TYR A 51 15.08 -0.65 8.33
C TYR A 51 15.84 -1.21 7.12
N TYR A 52 15.17 -1.35 5.97
CA TYR A 52 15.82 -1.86 4.75
C TYR A 52 16.79 -0.85 4.13
N TRP A 53 16.53 0.45 4.29
CA TRP A 53 17.46 1.49 3.81
C TRP A 53 18.79 1.44 4.56
N GLU A 54 18.77 1.32 5.89
CA GLU A 54 19.98 1.21 6.73
C GLU A 54 20.85 0.00 6.33
N ARG A 55 20.21 -1.06 5.84
CA ARG A 55 20.85 -2.30 5.37
C ARG A 55 21.31 -2.25 3.91
N LYS A 56 21.13 -1.11 3.23
CA LYS A 56 21.40 -0.91 1.81
C LYS A 56 20.57 -1.82 0.88
N GLU A 57 19.44 -2.31 1.37
CA GLU A 57 18.45 -3.08 0.60
C GLU A 57 17.45 -2.11 -0.05
N TYR A 58 17.97 -1.24 -0.93
CA TYR A 58 17.25 -0.06 -1.42
C TYR A 58 15.98 -0.38 -2.19
N GLU A 59 15.95 -1.49 -2.92
CA GLU A 59 14.76 -1.87 -3.69
C GLU A 59 13.62 -2.34 -2.79
N VAL A 60 13.95 -2.96 -1.66
CA VAL A 60 12.96 -3.35 -0.64
C VAL A 60 12.49 -2.10 0.11
N SER A 61 13.42 -1.23 0.49
CA SER A 61 13.10 0.06 1.11
C SER A 61 12.14 0.90 0.26
N LEU A 62 12.45 1.04 -1.04
CA LEU A 62 11.63 1.78 -2.00
C LEU A 62 10.23 1.17 -2.16
N ALA A 63 10.13 -0.17 -2.23
CA ALA A 63 8.84 -0.84 -2.29
C ALA A 63 8.01 -0.64 -1.01
N SER A 64 8.66 -0.68 0.17
CA SER A 64 7.99 -0.46 1.45
C SER A 64 7.45 0.96 1.59
N ILE A 65 8.24 1.98 1.25
CA ILE A 65 7.77 3.37 1.35
C ILE A 65 6.65 3.67 0.34
N ALA A 66 6.76 3.17 -0.90
CA ALA A 66 5.71 3.34 -1.90
C ALA A 66 4.38 2.70 -1.46
N TYR A 67 4.42 1.56 -0.75
CA TYR A 67 3.22 0.95 -0.19
C TYR A 67 2.65 1.77 0.98
N CYS A 68 3.50 2.27 1.88
CA CYS A 68 3.10 3.20 2.95
C CYS A 68 2.37 4.43 2.38
N GLU A 69 2.97 5.11 1.40
CA GLU A 69 2.40 6.30 0.76
C GLU A 69 1.08 5.98 0.06
N GLY A 70 1.02 4.86 -0.68
CA GLY A 70 -0.19 4.40 -1.37
C GLY A 70 -1.37 4.13 -0.43
N LEU A 71 -1.12 3.59 0.78
CA LEU A 71 -2.17 3.41 1.80
C LEU A 71 -2.70 4.75 2.30
N LEU A 72 -1.83 5.73 2.56
CA LEU A 72 -2.22 7.06 3.03
C LEU A 72 -2.97 7.82 1.95
N ASP A 73 -2.50 7.78 0.70
CA ASP A 73 -3.16 8.39 -0.44
C ASP A 73 -4.56 7.81 -0.68
N ALA A 74 -4.73 6.49 -0.56
CA ALA A 74 -6.05 5.87 -0.68
C ALA A 74 -7.03 6.39 0.39
N LEU A 75 -6.61 6.51 1.65
CA LEU A 75 -7.45 7.09 2.71
C LEU A 75 -7.78 8.56 2.44
N ARG A 76 -6.81 9.33 1.89
CA ARG A 76 -7.01 10.73 1.51
C ARG A 76 -7.98 10.87 0.34
N MET A 77 -7.89 10.03 -0.69
CA MET A 77 -8.80 9.98 -1.83
C MET A 77 -10.26 9.71 -1.39
N LEU A 78 -10.44 8.91 -0.34
CA LEU A 78 -11.74 8.63 0.28
C LEU A 78 -12.22 9.72 1.25
N GLY A 79 -11.45 10.79 1.46
CA GLY A 79 -11.79 11.89 2.36
C GLY A 79 -11.70 11.55 3.85
N LEU A 80 -11.03 10.46 4.21
CA LEU A 80 -10.98 9.93 5.58
C LEU A 80 -9.87 10.57 6.42
N ILE A 81 -8.83 11.11 5.77
CA ILE A 81 -7.70 11.80 6.40
C ILE A 81 -7.27 13.01 5.55
N LYS A 82 -6.41 13.88 6.12
CA LYS A 82 -5.86 15.07 5.44
C LYS A 82 -4.37 15.24 5.77
N PHE A 83 -3.55 15.46 4.75
CA PHE A 83 -2.12 15.79 4.85
C PHE A 83 -1.59 16.31 3.50
N GLU A 84 -0.39 16.88 3.52
CA GLU A 84 0.38 17.34 2.35
C GLU A 84 1.74 16.63 2.33
N TRP A 85 2.32 16.46 1.13
CA TRP A 85 3.62 15.82 0.89
C TRP A 85 4.75 16.84 0.93
#